data_AF-A0A3B0XS36-F1
#
_entry.id   AF-A0A3B0XS36-F1
#
_cell.length_a   1.000
_cell.length_b   1.000
_cell.length_c   1.000
_cell.angle_alpha   90.00
_cell.angle_beta   90.00
_cell.angle_gamma   90.00
#
_symmetry.space_group_name_H-M   'P 1'
#
loop_
_entity.id
_entity.type
_entity.pdbx_description
1 polymer ?
#
loop_
_entity_poly.entity_id
_entity_poly.type
_entity_poly.pdbx_seq_one_letter_code
_entity_poly.pdbx_strand_id
1 'polypeptide(L)'
;MNKVVYKGKVAQNGNSESLRFEKTLFRSYPQFAQGSELLATPLADDVLLVRVNTPAKKQAAPNDPVMSVFLSFLENDMIAHPENITPVAQSEMNEIADLVDGVEFDE
;
A
#
# COMPACT_ATOMS: atom_id res chain seq x y z
N MET A 1 0.43 19.00 5.22
CA MET A 1 0.57 18.23 6.47
C MET A 1 1.94 18.54 7.07
N ASN A 2 2.03 18.94 8.33
CA ASN A 2 3.33 19.13 8.97
C ASN A 2 4.03 17.76 9.09
N LYS A 3 5.19 17.63 8.47
CA LYS A 3 6.00 16.41 8.52
C LYS A 3 6.60 16.28 9.91
N VAL A 4 6.05 15.39 10.73
CA VAL A 4 6.66 15.04 12.02
C VAL A 4 7.82 14.09 11.72
N VAL A 5 9.03 14.47 12.12
CA VAL A 5 10.24 13.67 11.96
C VAL A 5 10.67 13.18 13.34
N TYR A 6 10.71 11.86 13.52
CA TYR A 6 11.23 11.24 14.74
C TYR A 6 12.70 10.91 14.54
N LYS A 7 13.56 11.42 15.41
CA LYS A 7 14.99 11.14 15.34
C LYS A 7 15.29 9.77 15.93
N GLY A 8 16.15 9.01 15.24
CA GLY A 8 16.65 7.73 15.69
C GLY A 8 18.16 7.63 15.50
N LYS A 9 18.75 6.58 16.07
CA LYS A 9 20.14 6.21 15.85
C LYS A 9 20.31 4.69 15.86
N VAL A 10 21.33 4.21 15.18
CA VAL A 10 21.79 2.83 15.32
C VAL A 10 22.43 2.68 16.71
N ALA A 11 22.09 1.60 17.40
CA ALA A 11 22.62 1.25 18.70
C ALA A 11 22.93 -0.25 18.76
N GLN A 12 23.97 -0.62 19.51
CA GLN A 12 24.29 -2.02 19.74
C GLN A 12 23.43 -2.59 20.89
N ASN A 13 22.88 -3.79 20.69
CA ASN A 13 22.14 -4.56 21.67
C ASN A 13 22.67 -6.00 21.69
N GLY A 14 23.58 -6.29 22.62
CA GLY A 14 24.32 -7.55 22.63
C GLY A 14 25.14 -7.73 21.35
N ASN A 15 24.90 -8.83 20.64
CA ASN A 15 25.58 -9.17 19.38
C ASN A 15 24.82 -8.68 18.14
N SER A 16 23.84 -7.80 18.29
CA SER A 16 23.01 -7.30 17.19
C SER A 16 22.93 -5.77 17.20
N GLU A 17 22.61 -5.20 16.06
CA GLU A 17 22.30 -3.78 15.92
C GLU A 17 20.79 -3.54 16.09
N SER A 18 20.44 -2.34 16.52
CA SER A 18 19.07 -1.91 16.77
C SER A 18 18.87 -0.48 16.31
N LEU A 19 17.70 -0.20 15.74
CA LEU A 19 17.26 1.17 15.47
C LEU A 19 16.55 1.71 16.70
N ARG A 20 17.17 2.66 17.40
CA ARG A 20 16.62 3.29 18.59
C ARG A 20 15.99 4.63 18.25
N PHE A 21 14.69 4.77 18.50
CA PHE A 21 13.94 6.02 18.37
C PHE A 21 13.53 6.59 19.73
N GLU A 22 13.16 7.87 19.73
CA GLU A 22 12.59 8.55 20.90
C GLU A 22 11.23 7.96 21.34
N LYS A 23 10.94 8.02 22.66
CA LYS A 23 9.72 7.45 23.26
C LYS A 23 8.43 8.05 22.70
N THR A 24 8.48 9.27 22.20
CA THR A 24 7.38 9.98 21.52
C THR A 24 6.88 9.23 20.30
N LEU A 25 7.76 8.59 19.51
CA LEU A 25 7.35 7.77 18.37
C LEU A 25 6.41 6.64 18.82
N PHE A 26 6.80 5.88 19.84
CA PHE A 26 6.04 4.73 20.31
C PHE A 26 4.76 5.13 21.06
N ARG A 27 4.68 6.35 21.60
CA ARG A 27 3.43 6.90 22.13
C ARG A 27 2.45 7.25 21.02
N SER A 28 2.94 7.83 19.93
CA SER A 28 2.14 8.17 18.75
C SER A 28 1.73 6.93 17.95
N TYR A 29 2.58 5.91 17.93
CA TYR A 29 2.39 4.67 17.18
C TYR A 29 2.64 3.43 18.06
N PRO A 30 1.72 3.08 18.97
CA PRO A 30 1.86 1.95 19.88
C PRO A 30 2.06 0.59 19.21
N GLN A 31 1.64 0.43 17.94
CA GLN A 31 1.86 -0.80 17.17
C GLN A 31 3.35 -1.12 16.95
N PHE A 32 4.24 -0.14 17.07
CA PHE A 32 5.70 -0.33 17.00
C PHE A 32 6.33 -0.52 18.39
N ALA A 33 5.55 -0.64 19.46
CA ALA A 33 6.06 -0.80 20.81
C ALA A 33 6.87 -2.11 20.97
N GLN A 34 7.54 -2.22 22.12
CA GLN A 34 8.36 -3.38 22.45
C GLN A 34 7.57 -4.69 22.33
N GLY A 35 8.17 -5.67 21.64
CA GLY A 35 7.57 -6.98 21.41
C GLY A 35 6.88 -7.13 20.05
N SER A 36 6.67 -6.04 19.31
CA SER A 36 6.18 -6.12 17.92
C SER A 36 7.25 -6.68 17.00
N GLU A 37 6.87 -7.66 16.18
CA GLU A 37 7.67 -8.10 15.04
C GLU A 37 7.61 -7.04 13.93
N LEU A 38 8.75 -6.75 13.32
CA LEU A 38 8.87 -5.72 12.29
C LEU A 38 9.46 -6.33 11.02
N LEU A 39 9.04 -5.80 9.87
CA LEU A 39 9.63 -6.04 8.56
C LEU A 39 10.26 -4.74 8.07
N ALA A 40 11.46 -4.84 7.50
CA ALA A 40 12.14 -3.73 6.84
C ALA A 40 12.31 -4.08 5.36
N THR A 41 11.84 -3.22 4.47
CA THR A 41 12.01 -3.34 3.03
C THR A 41 12.83 -2.16 2.52
N PRO A 42 13.95 -2.40 1.80
CA PRO A 42 14.70 -1.32 1.19
C PRO A 42 13.89 -0.70 0.04
N LEU A 43 13.81 0.64 0.02
CA LEU A 43 13.21 1.40 -1.08
C LEU A 43 14.28 2.11 -1.92
N ALA A 44 15.42 2.43 -1.32
CA ALA A 44 16.62 2.99 -1.94
C ALA A 44 17.82 2.73 -1.01
N ASP A 45 19.03 3.12 -1.44
CA ASP A 45 20.29 2.87 -0.71
C ASP A 45 20.28 3.34 0.76
N ASP A 46 19.62 4.47 1.04
CA ASP A 46 19.55 5.08 2.37
C ASP A 46 18.11 5.16 2.93
N VAL A 47 17.17 4.44 2.31
CA VAL A 47 15.75 4.48 2.67
C VAL A 47 15.21 3.08 2.96
N LEU A 48 14.77 2.88 4.21
CA LEU A 48 14.04 1.69 4.64
C LEU A 48 12.58 2.03 4.94
N LEU A 49 11.67 1.23 4.38
CA LEU A 49 10.30 1.16 4.85
C LEU A 49 10.21 0.15 5.99
N VAL A 50 9.83 0.60 7.19
CA VAL A 50 9.64 -0.28 8.35
C VAL A 50 8.15 -0.39 8.66
N ARG A 51 7.65 -1.62 8.72
CA ARG A 51 6.25 -1.92 9.08
C ARG A 51 6.18 -2.98 10.17
N VAL A 52 5.08 -3.00 10.91
CA VAL A 52 4.77 -4.13 11.80
C VAL A 52 4.46 -5.34 10.94
N ASN A 53 4.99 -6.50 11.32
CA ASN A 53 4.65 -7.79 10.74
C ASN A 53 3.24 -8.21 11.18
N THR A 54 2.22 -7.53 10.67
CA THR A 54 0.85 -8.00 10.83
C THR A 54 0.60 -9.02 9.72
N PRO A 55 0.21 -10.28 10.04
CA PRO A 55 -0.24 -11.20 9.02
C PRO A 55 -1.33 -10.50 8.21
N ALA A 56 -1.20 -10.54 6.88
CA ALA A 56 -2.16 -9.91 5.99
C ALA A 56 -3.55 -10.39 6.43
N LYS A 57 -4.36 -9.49 6.98
CA LYS A 57 -5.79 -9.75 7.00
C LYS A 57 -6.11 -9.86 5.51
N LYS A 58 -6.42 -11.07 5.03
CA LYS A 58 -7.30 -11.24 3.87
C LYS A 58 -8.62 -10.59 4.26
N GLN A 59 -8.66 -9.27 4.28
CA GLN A 59 -9.87 -8.56 4.00
C GLN A 59 -10.09 -8.86 2.53
N ALA A 60 -10.87 -9.93 2.26
CA ALA A 60 -11.83 -9.80 1.19
C ALA A 60 -12.46 -8.44 1.43
N ALA A 61 -12.21 -7.48 0.54
CA ALA A 61 -12.80 -6.16 0.67
C ALA A 61 -14.28 -6.42 0.93
N PRO A 62 -14.82 -6.06 2.12
CA PRO A 62 -16.24 -6.23 2.34
C PRO A 62 -16.89 -5.45 1.22
N ASN A 63 -17.65 -6.13 0.33
CA ASN A 63 -18.26 -5.55 -0.87
C ASN A 63 -18.55 -4.08 -0.63
N ASP A 64 -17.69 -3.20 -1.15
CA ASP A 64 -17.79 -1.78 -0.83
C ASP A 64 -19.15 -1.34 -1.37
N PRO A 65 -20.10 -0.95 -0.51
CA PRO A 65 -21.46 -0.67 -0.94
C PRO A 65 -21.49 0.48 -1.97
N VAL A 66 -20.53 1.40 -1.90
CA VAL A 66 -20.37 2.48 -2.89
C VAL A 66 -19.91 1.89 -4.22
N MET A 67 -18.89 1.03 -4.20
CA MET A 67 -18.40 0.35 -5.40
C MET A 67 -19.49 -0.51 -6.04
N SER A 68 -20.25 -1.26 -5.25
CA SER A 68 -21.35 -2.10 -5.74
C SER A 68 -22.43 -1.27 -6.41
N VAL A 69 -22.86 -0.18 -5.78
CA VAL A 69 -23.89 0.71 -6.36
C VAL A 69 -23.37 1.40 -7.63
N PHE A 70 -22.11 1.83 -7.64
CA PHE A 70 -21.48 2.42 -8.82
C PHE A 70 -21.42 1.45 -9.99
N LEU A 71 -20.99 0.21 -9.76
CA LEU A 71 -20.95 -0.83 -10.80
C LEU A 71 -22.35 -1.18 -11.32
N SER A 72 -23.35 -1.26 -10.43
CA SER A 72 -24.75 -1.47 -10.86
C SER A 72 -25.30 -0.29 -11.66
N PHE A 73 -24.90 0.95 -11.35
CA PHE A 73 -25.25 2.11 -12.16
C PHE A 73 -24.64 1.99 -13.57
N LEU A 74 -23.34 1.66 -13.68
CA LEU A 74 -22.67 1.47 -14.97
C LEU A 74 -23.31 0.35 -15.79
N GLU A 75 -23.63 -0.79 -15.17
CA GLU A 75 -24.29 -1.91 -15.86
C GLU A 75 -25.63 -1.49 -16.48
N ASN A 76 -26.45 -0.77 -15.71
CA ASN A 76 -27.74 -0.27 -16.21
C ASN A 76 -27.56 0.76 -17.34
N ASP A 77 -26.57 1.65 -17.22
CA ASP A 77 -26.27 2.66 -18.24
C ASP A 77 -25.77 2.00 -19.54
N MET A 78 -24.90 0.99 -19.45
CA MET A 78 -24.40 0.23 -20.60
C MET A 78 -25.52 -0.48 -21.37
N ILE A 79 -26.55 -0.97 -20.68
CA ILE A 79 -27.73 -1.61 -21.30
C ILE A 79 -28.64 -0.56 -21.94
N ALA A 80 -28.87 0.57 -21.26
CA ALA A 80 -29.78 1.62 -21.71
C ALA A 80 -29.20 2.48 -22.85
N HIS A 81 -27.89 2.69 -22.84
CA HIS A 81 -27.16 3.60 -23.72
C HIS A 81 -25.93 2.93 -24.35
N PRO A 82 -26.10 1.86 -25.15
CA PRO A 82 -24.99 1.17 -25.80
C PRO A 82 -24.20 2.09 -26.76
N GLU A 83 -24.80 3.18 -27.24
CA GLU A 83 -24.15 4.20 -28.07
C GLU A 83 -22.98 4.92 -27.36
N ASN A 84 -22.94 4.90 -26.03
CA ASN A 84 -21.87 5.51 -25.24
C ASN A 84 -20.66 4.57 -25.08
N ILE A 85 -20.79 3.30 -25.46
CA ILE A 85 -19.72 2.31 -25.33
C ILE A 85 -18.81 2.41 -26.57
N THR A 86 -17.57 2.81 -26.35
CA THR A 86 -16.56 2.86 -27.41
C THR A 86 -15.63 1.65 -27.33
N PRO A 87 -15.36 0.96 -28.46
CA PRO A 87 -14.37 -0.11 -28.48
C PRO A 87 -12.99 0.43 -28.12
N VAL A 88 -12.29 -0.27 -27.23
CA VAL A 88 -10.91 0.06 -26.88
C VAL A 88 -10.03 -0.13 -28.11
N ALA A 89 -9.25 0.88 -28.46
CA ALA A 89 -8.33 0.81 -29.59
C ALA A 89 -7.08 0.00 -29.22
N GLN A 90 -6.49 -0.69 -30.20
CA GLN A 90 -5.26 -1.46 -29.96
C GLN A 90 -4.11 -0.57 -29.45
N SER A 91 -4.07 0.70 -29.86
CA SER A 91 -3.09 1.67 -29.37
C SER A 91 -3.24 1.94 -27.87
N GLU A 92 -4.47 2.01 -27.36
CA GLU A 92 -4.76 2.22 -25.93
C GLU A 92 -4.35 0.99 -25.12
N MET A 93 -4.59 -0.21 -25.66
CA MET A 93 -4.11 -1.45 -25.04
C MET A 93 -2.58 -1.52 -24.96
N ASN A 94 -1.89 -1.05 -26.00
CA ASN A 94 -0.43 -0.99 -26.00
C ASN A 94 0.08 0.03 -24.98
N GLU A 95 -0.55 1.20 -24.86
CA GLU A 95 -0.20 2.20 -23.85
C GLU A 95 -0.41 1.66 -22.43
N ILE A 96 -1.51 0.94 -22.18
CA ILE A 96 -1.75 0.28 -20.90
C ILE A 96 -0.66 -0.76 -20.60
N ALA A 97 -0.27 -1.57 -21.60
CA ALA A 97 0.79 -2.55 -21.44
C ALA A 97 2.15 -1.92 -21.11
N ASP A 98 2.50 -0.83 -21.79
CA ASP A 98 3.72 -0.07 -21.52
C ASP A 98 3.71 0.55 -20.11
N LEU A 99 2.55 1.03 -19.64
CA LEU A 99 2.39 1.61 -18.30
C LEU A 99 2.60 0.60 -17.16
N VAL A 100 2.32 -0.68 -17.41
CA VAL A 100 2.44 -1.74 -16.39
C VAL A 100 3.70 -2.59 -16.57
N ASP A 101 4.57 -2.24 -17.52
CA ASP A 101 5.83 -2.95 -17.74
C ASP A 101 6.73 -2.88 -16.49
N GLY A 102 7.25 -4.05 -16.08
CA GLY A 102 8.10 -4.18 -14.89
C GLY A 102 7.36 -4.16 -13.54
N VAL A 103 6.02 -4.13 -13.52
CA VAL A 103 5.25 -4.33 -12.27
C VAL A 103 5.17 -5.84 -11.97
N GLU A 104 5.79 -6.28 -10.89
CA GLU A 104 5.65 -7.65 -10.37
C GLU A 104 4.28 -7.80 -9.69
N PHE A 105 3.48 -8.79 -10.11
CA PHE A 105 2.21 -9.12 -9.47
C PHE A 105 2.44 -10.18 -8.38
N ASP A 106 2.08 -9.87 -7.14
CA ASP A 106 2.02 -10.86 -6.06
C ASP A 106 0.81 -11.79 -6.30
N GLU A 107 1.03 -13.11 -6.37
CA GLU A 107 -0.02 -14.15 -6.40
C GLU A 107 -0.78 -14.31 -5.07
#